data_AF-A0A0D3B6J9-F1
#
_entry.id   AF-A0A0D3B6J9-F1
#
_cell.length_a   1.000
_cell.length_b   1.000
_cell.length_c   1.000
_cell.angle_alpha   90.00
_cell.angle_beta   90.00
_cell.angle_gamma   90.00
#
_symmetry.space_group_name_H-M   'P 1'
#
loop_
_entity.id
_entity.type
_entity.pdbx_description
1 polymer ?
#
loop_
_entity_poly.entity_id
_entity_poly.type
_entity_poly.pdbx_seq_one_letter_code
_entity_poly.pdbx_strand_id
1 'polypeptide(L)'
;MVLLQLDPFLNELTSMFEKSKDKGSVWVTLKRSSLKSKLQKRKLSSAGESIEYRCLIRATDAKKTISTSVGAKDHLRFQASYATILKAHMTALKKRERKDRKKSTEAEMKEGTSTTTSKPTKKL
;
A
#
# COMPACT_ATOMS: atom_id res chain seq x y z
N MET A 1 8.23 8.40 -19.14
CA MET A 1 7.22 7.78 -18.24
C MET A 1 5.96 7.51 -19.05
N VAL A 2 5.50 6.25 -19.08
CA VAL A 2 4.37 5.82 -19.91
C VAL A 2 3.17 5.47 -19.04
N LEU A 3 1.96 5.87 -19.43
CA LEU A 3 0.71 5.46 -18.78
C LEU A 3 0.17 4.23 -19.51
N LEU A 4 0.12 3.10 -18.81
CA LEU A 4 -0.30 1.80 -19.32
C LEU A 4 -1.65 1.40 -18.74
N GLN A 5 -2.37 0.56 -19.49
CA GLN A 5 -3.52 -0.18 -18.99
C GLN A 5 -3.08 -1.19 -17.90
N LEU A 6 -4.04 -1.73 -17.14
CA LEU A 6 -3.73 -2.57 -15.98
C LEU A 6 -2.92 -3.82 -16.36
N ASP A 7 -3.36 -4.59 -17.35
CA ASP A 7 -2.69 -5.86 -17.71
C ASP A 7 -1.28 -5.62 -18.31
N PRO A 8 -1.07 -4.68 -19.26
CA PRO A 8 0.28 -4.35 -19.73
C PRO A 8 1.20 -3.81 -18.63
N PHE A 9 0.67 -3.06 -17.65
CA PHE A 9 1.46 -2.59 -16.51
C PHE A 9 1.98 -3.75 -15.67
N LEU A 10 1.14 -4.76 -15.40
CA LEU A 10 1.54 -5.94 -14.64
C LEU A 10 2.60 -6.76 -15.38
N ASN A 11 2.48 -6.91 -16.70
CA ASN A 11 3.48 -7.62 -17.51
C ASN A 11 4.84 -6.90 -17.50
N GLU A 12 4.86 -5.57 -17.67
CA GLU A 12 6.12 -4.82 -17.63
C GLU A 12 6.71 -4.81 -16.21
N LEU A 13 5.87 -4.78 -15.17
CA LEU A 13 6.33 -4.90 -13.78
C LEU A 13 7.01 -6.26 -13.51
N THR A 14 6.43 -7.36 -14.00
CA THR A 14 7.07 -8.68 -13.96
C THR A 14 8.43 -8.65 -14.67
N SER A 15 8.49 -8.06 -15.86
CA SER A 15 9.76 -7.92 -16.61
C SER A 15 10.80 -7.09 -15.86
N MET A 16 10.39 -6.05 -15.13
CA MET A 16 11.28 -5.29 -14.26
C MET A 16 11.86 -6.17 -13.15
N PHE A 17 11.03 -6.94 -12.45
CA PHE A 17 11.51 -7.84 -11.39
C PHE A 17 12.46 -8.92 -11.89
N GLU A 18 12.24 -9.45 -13.09
CA GLU A 18 13.13 -10.44 -13.70
C GLU A 18 14.49 -9.84 -14.06
N LYS A 19 14.52 -8.61 -14.58
CA LYS A 19 15.77 -7.92 -14.95
C LYS A 19 16.59 -7.49 -13.74
N SER A 20 15.93 -7.06 -12.67
CA SER A 20 16.59 -6.56 -11.45
C SER A 20 16.84 -7.66 -10.41
N LYS A 21 16.71 -8.94 -10.79
CA LYS A 21 16.83 -10.08 -9.87
C LYS A 21 18.21 -10.20 -9.23
N ASP A 22 19.27 -10.04 -10.03
CA ASP A 22 20.65 -10.16 -9.55
C ASP A 22 21.19 -8.84 -9.01
N LYS A 23 20.94 -7.74 -9.75
CA LYS A 23 21.40 -6.39 -9.41
C LYS A 23 20.34 -5.38 -9.81
N GLY A 24 19.94 -4.56 -8.86
CA GLY A 24 19.02 -3.46 -9.10
C GLY A 24 18.04 -3.29 -7.96
N SER A 25 17.12 -2.36 -8.15
CA SER A 25 16.03 -2.10 -7.23
C SER A 25 14.84 -1.62 -8.04
N VAL A 26 13.68 -2.19 -7.75
CA VAL A 26 12.42 -1.76 -8.37
C VAL A 26 11.66 -0.95 -7.33
N TRP A 27 11.44 0.33 -7.61
CA TRP A 27 10.63 1.19 -6.76
C TRP A 27 9.20 1.20 -7.28
N VAL A 28 8.26 0.81 -6.43
CA VAL A 28 6.83 0.91 -6.70
C VAL A 28 6.21 1.91 -5.74
N THR A 29 5.47 2.89 -6.27
CA THR A 29 4.79 3.93 -5.50
C THR A 29 3.31 3.91 -5.81
N LEU A 30 2.47 3.97 -4.77
CA LEU A 30 1.03 4.03 -4.87
C LEU A 30 0.58 5.36 -4.28
N LYS A 31 -0.10 6.21 -5.07
CA LYS A 31 -0.54 7.53 -4.63
C LYS A 31 -1.97 7.81 -5.06
N ARG A 32 -2.79 8.30 -4.12
CA ARG A 32 -4.13 8.80 -4.44
C ARG A 32 -4.03 9.99 -5.41
N SER A 33 -4.70 9.89 -6.53
CA SER A 33 -4.68 10.90 -7.59
C SER A 33 -6.05 11.02 -8.23
N SER A 34 -6.46 12.25 -8.53
CA SER A 34 -7.64 12.49 -9.36
C SER A 34 -7.33 12.49 -10.85
N LEU A 35 -6.05 12.35 -11.25
CA LEU A 35 -5.51 12.54 -12.62
C LEU A 35 -5.75 13.93 -13.25
N LYS A 36 -6.60 14.76 -12.64
CA LYS A 36 -6.90 16.14 -13.05
C LYS A 36 -5.83 17.13 -12.61
N SER A 37 -5.53 18.10 -13.48
CA SER A 37 -4.65 19.22 -13.17
C SER A 37 -5.26 20.15 -12.11
N LYS A 38 -4.45 21.03 -11.50
CA LYS A 38 -4.93 22.01 -10.51
C LYS A 38 -6.05 22.90 -11.09
N LEU A 39 -5.94 23.29 -12.36
CA LEU A 39 -6.94 24.10 -13.04
C LEU A 39 -8.24 23.33 -13.25
N GLN A 40 -8.17 22.07 -13.67
CA GLN A 40 -9.35 21.22 -13.83
C GLN A 40 -10.06 20.96 -12.50
N LYS A 41 -9.31 20.76 -11.41
CA LYS A 41 -9.88 20.64 -10.06
C LYS A 41 -10.66 21.88 -9.64
N ARG A 42 -10.11 23.09 -9.90
CA ARG A 42 -10.79 24.36 -9.60
C ARG A 42 -12.10 24.48 -10.38
N LYS A 43 -12.10 24.14 -11.67
CA LYS A 43 -13.29 24.15 -12.51
C LYS A 43 -14.37 23.18 -12.01
N LEU A 44 -13.98 21.94 -11.70
CA LEU A 44 -14.89 20.90 -11.18
C LEU A 44 -15.47 21.30 -9.83
N SER A 45 -14.64 21.86 -8.94
CA SER A 45 -15.08 22.38 -7.65
C SER A 45 -16.05 23.55 -7.79
N SER A 46 -15.84 24.42 -8.77
CA SER A 46 -16.74 25.54 -9.06
C SER A 46 -18.05 25.08 -9.71
N ALA A 47 -18.04 23.94 -10.41
CA ALA A 47 -19.21 23.33 -11.04
C ALA A 47 -19.98 22.36 -10.11
N GLY A 48 -19.50 22.14 -8.88
CA GLY A 48 -20.11 21.21 -7.92
C GLY A 48 -19.96 19.73 -8.26
N GLU A 49 -19.10 19.37 -9.23
CA GLU A 49 -18.93 17.98 -9.66
C GLU A 49 -18.04 17.17 -8.70
N SER A 50 -18.45 15.95 -8.38
CA SER A 50 -17.69 15.03 -7.54
C SER A 50 -16.42 14.53 -8.26
N ILE A 51 -15.26 14.73 -7.66
CA ILE A 51 -13.99 14.26 -8.21
C ILE A 51 -13.82 12.77 -7.90
N GLU A 52 -13.88 11.93 -8.95
CA GLU A 52 -13.52 10.52 -8.83
C GLU A 52 -12.02 10.38 -8.54
N TYR A 53 -11.68 9.82 -7.38
CA TYR A 53 -10.31 9.54 -7.01
C TYR A 53 -9.90 8.15 -7.48
N ARG A 54 -8.70 8.07 -8.06
CA ARG A 54 -8.05 6.83 -8.48
C ARG A 54 -6.75 6.63 -7.71
N CYS A 55 -6.23 5.40 -7.76
CA CYS A 55 -4.88 5.12 -7.30
C CYS A 55 -3.92 5.19 -8.50
N LEU A 56 -2.98 6.13 -8.48
CA LEU A 56 -1.90 6.19 -9.46
C LEU A 56 -0.74 5.36 -8.94
N ILE A 57 -0.38 4.34 -9.68
CA ILE A 57 0.71 3.43 -9.37
C ILE A 57 1.85 3.71 -10.34
N ARG A 58 3.08 3.83 -9.84
CA ARG A 58 4.28 4.01 -10.66
C ARG A 58 5.33 2.99 -10.26
N ALA A 59 5.94 2.36 -11.25
CA ALA A 59 7.06 1.46 -11.05
C ALA A 59 8.28 1.96 -11.84
N THR A 60 9.47 1.85 -11.25
CA THR A 60 10.72 2.21 -11.91
C THR A 60 11.87 1.31 -11.53
N ASP A 61 12.67 0.98 -12.53
CA ASP A 61 13.93 0.21 -12.44
C ASP A 61 15.11 1.11 -12.82
N ALA A 62 15.18 2.30 -12.19
CA ALA A 62 16.11 3.43 -12.43
C ALA A 62 16.16 4.03 -13.85
N LYS A 63 16.05 3.19 -14.90
CA LYS A 63 16.10 3.52 -16.32
C LYS A 63 14.69 3.70 -16.89
N LYS A 64 13.81 2.73 -16.65
CA LYS A 64 12.44 2.74 -17.18
C LYS A 64 11.45 3.16 -16.11
N THR A 65 10.45 3.95 -16.49
CA THR A 65 9.36 4.43 -15.63
C THR A 65 8.00 4.14 -16.27
N ILE A 66 7.21 3.29 -15.62
CA ILE A 66 5.84 2.96 -16.02
C ILE A 66 4.85 3.43 -14.97
N SER A 67 3.63 3.69 -15.40
CA SER A 67 2.54 4.11 -14.53
C SER A 67 1.22 3.52 -14.97
N THR A 68 0.30 3.30 -14.03
CA THR A 68 -1.08 2.92 -14.32
C THR A 68 -2.03 3.59 -13.33
N SER A 69 -3.28 3.79 -13.74
CA SER A 69 -4.33 4.33 -12.87
C SER A 69 -5.39 3.27 -12.60
N VAL A 70 -5.59 2.96 -11.33
CA VAL A 70 -6.55 1.96 -10.87
C VAL A 70 -7.79 2.67 -10.32
N GLY A 71 -8.96 2.36 -10.89
CA GLY A 71 -10.25 2.84 -10.41
C GLY A 71 -10.89 1.90 -9.38
N ALA A 72 -12.00 2.33 -8.79
CA ALA A 72 -12.73 1.54 -7.78
C ALA A 72 -13.35 0.25 -8.32
N LYS A 73 -13.55 0.12 -9.64
CA LYS A 73 -14.12 -1.12 -10.23
C LYS A 73 -13.06 -2.22 -10.38
N ASP A 74 -11.86 -1.85 -10.82
CA ASP A 74 -10.81 -2.82 -11.18
C ASP A 74 -9.82 -3.10 -10.05
N HIS A 75 -9.96 -2.40 -8.91
CA HIS A 75 -9.00 -2.49 -7.80
C HIS A 75 -8.83 -3.91 -7.26
N LEU A 76 -9.92 -4.67 -7.16
CA LEU A 76 -9.89 -6.03 -6.60
C LEU A 76 -9.14 -6.99 -7.52
N ARG A 77 -9.41 -6.92 -8.84
CA ARG A 77 -8.69 -7.70 -9.86
C ARG A 77 -7.21 -7.34 -9.86
N PHE A 78 -6.90 -6.05 -9.85
CA PHE A 78 -5.51 -5.58 -9.82
C PHE A 78 -4.79 -6.06 -8.56
N GLN A 79 -5.43 -5.98 -7.39
CA GLN A 79 -4.86 -6.41 -6.12
C GLN A 79 -4.50 -7.90 -6.15
N ALA A 80 -5.40 -8.76 -6.64
CA ALA A 80 -5.16 -10.19 -6.72
C ALA A 80 -3.93 -10.53 -7.59
N SER A 81 -3.87 -9.98 -8.81
CA SER A 81 -2.75 -10.21 -9.73
C SER A 81 -1.45 -9.60 -9.21
N TYR A 82 -1.50 -8.37 -8.67
CA TYR A 82 -0.33 -7.69 -8.11
C TYR A 82 0.24 -8.45 -6.91
N ALA A 83 -0.61 -8.96 -6.01
CA ALA A 83 -0.17 -9.76 -4.86
C ALA A 83 0.52 -11.06 -5.28
N THR A 84 0.05 -11.69 -6.36
CA THR A 84 0.68 -12.89 -6.92
C THR A 84 2.07 -12.59 -7.48
N ILE A 85 2.23 -11.49 -8.23
CA ILE A 85 3.52 -11.04 -8.75
C ILE A 85 4.49 -10.75 -7.60
N LEU A 86 4.08 -9.98 -6.59
CA LEU A 86 4.94 -9.69 -5.44
C LEU A 86 5.39 -10.97 -4.73
N LYS A 87 4.48 -11.92 -4.50
CA LYS A 87 4.81 -13.21 -3.86
C LYS A 87 5.79 -14.04 -4.72
N ALA A 88 5.65 -14.01 -6.04
CA ALA A 88 6.50 -14.76 -6.95
C ALA A 88 7.93 -14.20 -7.04
N HIS A 89 8.09 -12.87 -7.02
CA HIS A 89 9.39 -12.23 -7.26
C HIS A 89 10.14 -11.81 -5.99
N MET A 90 9.47 -11.60 -4.86
CA MET A 90 10.11 -11.21 -3.58
C MET A 90 10.54 -12.42 -2.73
N THR A 91 11.23 -13.39 -3.33
CA THR A 91 11.57 -14.68 -2.70
C THR A 91 12.90 -14.68 -1.94
N ALA A 92 13.80 -13.75 -2.24
CA ALA A 92 15.17 -13.71 -1.69
C ALA A 92 15.29 -13.07 -0.29
N LEU A 93 14.19 -12.99 0.48
CA LEU A 93 14.21 -12.44 1.83
C LEU A 93 14.63 -13.51 2.85
N LYS A 94 15.37 -13.11 3.89
CA LYS A 94 15.73 -14.01 5.00
C LYS A 94 14.44 -14.63 5.56
N LYS A 95 14.38 -15.97 5.56
CA LYS A 95 13.24 -16.69 6.15
C LYS A 95 13.12 -16.23 7.60
N ARG A 96 11.92 -15.78 7.98
CA ARG A 96 11.62 -15.47 9.37
C ARG A 96 11.74 -16.77 10.16
N GLU A 97 12.79 -16.90 10.96
CA GLU A 97 12.92 -18.01 11.90
C GLU A 97 11.70 -17.99 12.83
N ARG A 98 10.91 -19.06 12.84
CA ARG A 98 9.85 -19.27 13.82
C ARG A 98 10.47 -19.66 15.17
N LYS A 99 11.23 -18.74 15.76
CA LYS A 99 11.55 -18.77 17.19
C LYS A 99 10.57 -17.80 17.87
N ASP A 100 9.75 -18.34 18.76
CA ASP A 100 8.88 -17.63 19.71
C ASP A 100 7.60 -16.94 19.20
N ARG A 101 6.67 -17.72 18.64
CA ARG A 101 5.23 -17.42 18.71
C ARG A 101 4.40 -18.59 19.25
N LYS A 102 4.87 -19.20 20.34
CA LYS A 102 4.06 -20.11 21.16
C LYS A 102 4.00 -19.72 22.64
N LYS A 103 4.27 -18.44 22.98
CA LYS A 103 4.20 -17.95 24.38
C LYS A 103 3.55 -16.58 24.57
N SER A 104 2.79 -16.07 23.59
CA SER A 104 2.11 -14.77 23.69
C SER A 104 0.66 -14.83 23.22
N THR A 105 -0.06 -15.89 23.59
CA THR A 105 -1.53 -15.95 23.46
C THR A 105 -2.25 -16.37 24.74
N GLU A 106 -1.58 -16.36 25.91
CA GLU A 106 -2.20 -16.83 27.16
C GLU A 106 -1.79 -16.07 28.43
N ALA A 107 -1.22 -14.87 28.32
CA ALA A 107 -0.77 -14.08 29.48
C ALA A 107 -1.29 -12.63 29.52
N GLU A 108 -2.42 -12.34 28.86
CA GLU A 108 -3.09 -11.03 28.99
C GLU A 108 -4.54 -11.15 29.51
N MET A 109 -4.76 -12.12 30.40
CA MET A 109 -5.83 -12.03 31.40
C MET A 109 -5.19 -12.19 32.77
N LYS A 110 -4.88 -11.06 33.42
CA LYS A 110 -4.97 -10.76 34.86
C LYS A 110 -3.85 -9.82 35.34
N GLU A 111 -4.30 -8.84 36.12
CA GLU A 111 -3.56 -7.99 37.06
C GLU A 111 -2.75 -6.79 36.53
N GLY A 112 -3.36 -5.62 36.75
CA GLY A 112 -2.71 -4.32 36.74
C GLY A 112 -3.44 -3.36 37.68
N THR A 113 -3.60 -3.73 38.96
CA THR A 113 -3.96 -2.79 40.03
C THR A 113 -2.66 -2.18 40.57
N SER A 114 -2.45 -0.88 40.38
CA SER A 114 -1.51 -0.11 41.20
C SER A 114 -2.08 1.29 41.50
N THR A 115 -2.65 1.38 42.70
CA THR A 115 -2.60 2.50 43.65
C THR A 115 -2.03 3.84 43.18
N THR A 116 -2.87 4.88 43.18
CA THR A 116 -2.49 6.22 43.66
C THR A 116 -3.53 6.73 44.65
N THR A 117 -3.02 7.18 45.78
CA THR A 117 -3.70 7.67 46.98
C THR A 117 -4.27 9.07 46.82
N SER A 118 -5.55 9.28 47.15
CA SER A 118 -6.00 10.41 47.98
C SER A 118 -7.45 10.20 48.45
N LYS A 119 -7.65 10.21 49.76
CA LYS A 119 -8.93 10.33 50.50
C LYS A 119 -9.02 11.77 51.06
N PRO A 120 -10.14 12.25 51.65
CA PRO A 120 -11.56 11.90 51.51
C PRO A 120 -12.53 13.13 51.53
N THR A 121 -13.84 12.87 51.54
CA THR A 121 -15.00 13.73 51.98
C THR A 121 -15.47 14.85 51.02
N LYS A 122 -16.76 15.16 50.84
CA LYS A 122 -17.94 15.13 51.74
C LYS A 122 -19.25 15.17 50.90
N LYS A 123 -20.34 14.69 51.51
CA LYS A 123 -21.75 14.72 51.08
C LYS A 123 -22.25 16.10 50.62
N LEU A 124 -23.19 16.11 49.68
CA LEU A 124 -24.50 16.76 49.82
C LEU A 124 -25.58 15.82 49.26
#